data_AF-L8HD33-F1
#
_entry.id   AF-L8HD33-F1
#
_cell.length_a   1.000
_cell.length_b   1.000
_cell.length_c   1.000
_cell.angle_alpha   90.00
_cell.angle_beta   90.00
_cell.angle_gamma   90.00
#
_symmetry.space_group_name_H-M   'P 1'
#
loop_
_entity.id
_entity.type
_entity.pdbx_description
1 polymer ?
#
loop_
_entity_poly.entity_id
_entity_poly.type
_entity_poly.pdbx_seq_one_letter_code
_entity_poly.pdbx_strand_id
1 'polypeptide(L)'
;MRAADRCAPADSVPAWEVGGLIDFGDAKVGHRIYDFVALHVLVFRCDKPLLRRFFLAYGATNLPSHGFAYTAMCLSLLHEHDIIGAIARIVPDFTPSLHQLATLLWEYETT
;
A
#
# COMPACT_ATOMS: atom_id res chain seq x y z
N MET A 1 -43.38 -0.86 8.69
CA MET A 1 -42.92 -1.51 9.93
C MET A 1 -41.42 -1.25 10.05
N ARG A 2 -41.01 -0.17 10.74
CA ARG A 2 -39.60 0.18 10.96
C ARG A 2 -39.05 -0.71 12.08
N ALA A 3 -37.99 -1.44 11.79
CA ALA A 3 -37.26 -2.19 12.80
C ALA A 3 -36.31 -1.24 13.55
N ALA A 4 -36.54 -1.17 14.85
CA ALA A 4 -35.78 -0.54 15.93
C ALA A 4 -34.42 0.09 15.59
N ASP A 5 -34.39 1.41 15.75
CA ASP A 5 -33.21 2.19 16.11
C ASP A 5 -32.57 1.56 17.36
N ARG A 6 -31.46 0.86 17.17
CA ARG A 6 -30.56 0.54 18.27
C ARG A 6 -29.79 1.82 18.60
N CYS A 7 -30.09 2.44 19.74
CA CYS A 7 -29.19 3.40 20.36
C CYS A 7 -27.83 2.72 20.52
N ALA A 8 -26.86 3.09 19.68
CA ALA A 8 -25.46 2.84 19.98
C ALA A 8 -25.11 3.54 21.31
N PRO A 9 -24.28 2.94 22.18
CA PRO A 9 -23.81 3.61 23.38
C PRO A 9 -23.13 4.93 23.01
N ALA A 10 -23.46 6.01 23.73
CA ALA A 10 -23.08 7.39 23.43
C ALA A 10 -21.57 7.69 23.44
N ASP A 11 -20.74 6.69 23.78
CA ASP A 11 -19.29 6.81 23.96
C ASP A 11 -18.46 6.04 22.92
N SER A 12 -19.08 5.41 21.91
CA SER A 12 -18.31 4.83 20.81
C SER A 12 -17.92 5.93 19.83
N VAL A 13 -16.64 6.31 19.81
CA VAL A 13 -16.08 7.08 18.70
C VAL A 13 -16.43 6.33 17.42
N PRO A 14 -17.13 6.95 16.45
CA PRO A 14 -17.51 6.26 15.23
C PRO A 14 -16.24 5.71 14.57
N ALA A 15 -16.25 4.42 14.24
CA ALA A 15 -15.13 3.80 13.55
C ALA A 15 -14.97 4.47 12.18
N TRP A 16 -13.75 4.84 11.82
CA TRP A 16 -13.45 5.36 10.48
C TRP A 16 -13.76 4.28 9.44
N GLU A 17 -14.60 4.62 8.46
CA GLU A 17 -14.94 3.74 7.34
C GLU A 17 -14.59 4.41 6.00
N VAL A 18 -14.27 3.59 5.00
CA VAL A 18 -14.04 4.06 3.63
C VAL A 18 -15.39 4.32 2.97
N GLY A 19 -15.76 5.59 2.81
CA GLY A 19 -17.05 6.00 2.22
C GLY A 19 -17.08 5.97 0.69
N GLY A 20 -15.93 5.88 0.02
CA GLY A 20 -15.84 5.82 -1.44
C GLY A 20 -14.41 5.87 -1.96
N LEU A 21 -14.26 5.53 -3.25
CA LEU A 21 -13.02 5.63 -4.02
C LEU A 21 -13.34 6.40 -5.31
N ILE A 22 -12.47 7.33 -5.70
CA ILE A 22 -12.65 8.19 -6.89
C ILE A 22 -11.37 8.17 -7.73
N ASP A 23 -11.41 8.86 -8.88
CA ASP A 23 -10.27 9.05 -9.79
C ASP A 23 -9.76 7.77 -10.46
N PHE A 24 -10.65 7.08 -11.18
CA PHE A 24 -10.32 5.91 -11.99
C PHE A 24 -9.75 6.27 -13.38
N GLY A 25 -9.30 7.51 -13.60
CA GLY A 25 -8.82 7.99 -14.90
C GLY A 25 -7.60 7.22 -15.42
N ASP A 26 -6.74 6.78 -14.49
CA ASP A 26 -5.52 6.02 -14.79
C ASP A 26 -5.70 4.50 -14.56
N ALA A 27 -6.92 4.03 -14.30
CA ALA A 27 -7.19 2.62 -14.06
C ALA A 27 -6.90 1.78 -15.32
N LYS A 28 -6.13 0.70 -15.15
CA LYS A 28 -5.64 -0.14 -16.25
C LYS A 28 -5.73 -1.62 -15.93
N VAL A 29 -5.88 -2.45 -16.96
CA VAL A 29 -5.67 -3.89 -16.85
C VAL A 29 -4.17 -4.16 -16.91
N GLY A 30 -3.60 -4.66 -15.82
CA GLY A 30 -2.16 -4.86 -15.73
C GLY A 30 -1.74 -5.73 -14.55
N HIS A 31 -0.47 -5.64 -14.18
CA HIS A 31 0.06 -6.39 -13.05
C HIS A 31 -0.50 -5.84 -11.74
N ARG A 32 -1.16 -6.67 -10.93
CA ARG A 32 -1.81 -6.28 -9.66
C ARG A 32 -0.94 -5.51 -8.66
N ILE A 33 0.39 -5.69 -8.72
CA ILE A 33 1.33 -4.97 -7.81
C ILE A 33 1.46 -3.49 -8.20
N TYR A 34 1.15 -3.13 -9.46
CA TYR A 34 1.25 -1.76 -9.94
C TYR A 34 0.44 -0.80 -9.04
N ASP A 35 -0.80 -1.15 -8.70
CA ASP A 35 -1.65 -0.34 -7.82
C ASP A 35 -1.09 -0.23 -6.40
N PHE A 36 -0.40 -1.27 -5.91
CA PHE A 36 0.23 -1.25 -4.59
C PHE A 36 1.46 -0.36 -4.55
N VAL A 37 2.08 -0.06 -5.70
CA VAL A 37 3.22 0.87 -5.76
C VAL A 37 2.80 2.26 -5.32
N ALA A 38 1.79 2.82 -5.98
CA ALA A 38 1.26 4.14 -5.67
C ALA A 38 0.70 4.18 -4.23
N LEU A 39 -0.03 3.14 -3.81
CA LEU A 39 -0.58 3.07 -2.46
C LEU A 39 0.52 3.10 -1.38
N HIS A 40 1.54 2.25 -1.51
CA HIS A 40 2.60 2.17 -0.50
C HIS A 40 3.45 3.45 -0.45
N VAL A 41 3.84 3.99 -1.60
CA VAL A 41 4.76 5.13 -1.64
C VAL A 41 4.03 6.44 -1.33
N LEU A 42 2.86 6.68 -1.92
CA LEU A 42 2.18 7.97 -1.84
C LEU A 42 1.24 8.07 -0.64
N VAL A 43 0.51 7.00 -0.32
CA VAL A 43 -0.46 6.99 0.78
C VAL A 43 0.17 6.50 2.08
N PHE A 44 0.83 5.35 2.06
CA PHE A 44 1.46 4.79 3.26
C PHE A 44 2.83 5.38 3.56
N ARG A 45 3.37 6.22 2.68
CA ARG A 45 4.67 6.89 2.87
C ARG A 45 5.80 5.89 3.16
N CYS A 46 5.77 4.75 2.48
CA CYS A 46 6.68 3.62 2.66
C CYS A 46 6.61 2.92 4.03
N ASP A 47 5.53 3.08 4.79
CA ASP A 47 5.31 2.37 6.07
C ASP A 47 5.04 0.87 5.83
N LYS A 48 6.07 0.05 6.10
CA LYS A 48 6.03 -1.40 5.90
C LYS A 48 5.06 -2.12 6.85
N PRO A 49 5.00 -1.81 8.16
CA PRO A 49 3.94 -2.33 9.02
C PRO A 49 2.53 -2.07 8.50
N LEU A 50 2.26 -0.88 7.97
CA LEU A 50 0.94 -0.54 7.41
C LEU A 50 0.65 -1.32 6.12
N LEU A 51 1.64 -1.44 5.22
CA LEU A 51 1.54 -2.27 4.02
C LEU A 51 1.22 -3.73 4.36
N ARG A 52 1.89 -4.30 5.38
CA ARG A 52 1.62 -5.66 5.86
C ARG A 52 0.18 -5.81 6.37
N ARG A 53 -0.29 -4.87 7.20
CA ARG A 53 -1.68 -4.87 7.70
C ARG A 53 -2.69 -4.76 6.56
N PHE A 54 -2.42 -3.92 5.57
CA PHE A 54 -3.24 -3.79 4.38
C PHE A 54 -3.34 -5.12 3.64
N PHE A 55 -2.22 -5.80 3.37
CA PHE A 55 -2.25 -7.09 2.67
C PHE A 55 -2.95 -8.21 3.45
N LEU A 56 -2.80 -8.25 4.78
CA LEU A 56 -3.55 -9.18 5.62
C LEU A 56 -5.06 -8.94 5.51
N ALA A 57 -5.50 -7.67 5.59
CA ALA A 57 -6.90 -7.30 5.43
C ALA A 57 -7.43 -7.52 4.01
N TYR A 58 -6.57 -7.36 2.99
CA TYR A 58 -6.88 -7.62 1.59
C TYR A 58 -7.08 -9.12 1.30
N GLY A 59 -6.78 -10.02 2.25
CA GLY A 59 -6.84 -11.47 2.06
C GLY A 59 -5.62 -12.05 1.32
N ALA A 60 -4.53 -11.29 1.21
CA ALA A 60 -3.30 -11.72 0.56
C ALA A 60 -2.38 -12.45 1.55
N THR A 61 -2.82 -13.60 2.07
CA THR A 61 -2.03 -14.42 3.02
C THR A 61 -0.68 -14.89 2.46
N ASN A 62 -0.46 -14.81 1.14
CA ASN A 62 0.74 -15.27 0.45
C ASN A 62 1.52 -14.14 -0.27
N LEU A 63 1.25 -12.86 0.03
CA LEU A 63 2.17 -11.77 -0.32
C LEU A 63 2.94 -11.34 0.94
N PRO A 64 4.27 -11.22 0.89
CA PRO A 64 5.14 -11.31 -0.27
C PRO A 64 5.79 -12.71 -0.40
N SER A 65 5.57 -13.38 -1.53
CA SER A 65 6.40 -14.53 -1.94
C SER A 65 7.81 -14.07 -2.32
N HIS A 66 8.75 -15.02 -2.45
CA HIS A 66 10.02 -14.78 -3.14
C HIS A 66 9.75 -14.00 -4.45
N GLY A 67 10.41 -12.85 -4.62
CA GLY A 67 10.29 -12.00 -5.80
C GLY A 67 9.32 -10.81 -5.70
N PHE A 68 8.48 -10.68 -4.67
CA PHE A 68 7.59 -9.51 -4.54
C PHE A 68 8.37 -8.19 -4.52
N ALA A 69 9.38 -8.08 -3.66
CA ALA A 69 10.15 -6.86 -3.51
C ALA A 69 10.87 -6.46 -4.80
N TYR A 70 11.41 -7.45 -5.53
CA TYR A 70 11.98 -7.25 -6.85
C TYR A 70 10.94 -6.73 -7.84
N THR A 71 9.79 -7.39 -7.95
CA THR A 71 8.71 -6.98 -8.86
C THR A 71 8.16 -5.60 -8.51
N ALA A 72 7.94 -5.31 -7.23
CA ALA A 72 7.47 -4.01 -6.78
C ALA A 72 8.49 -2.90 -7.06
N MET A 73 9.79 -3.18 -6.90
CA MET A 73 10.85 -2.25 -7.29
C MET A 73 10.89 -2.02 -8.81
N CYS A 74 10.79 -3.07 -9.63
CA CYS A 74 10.71 -2.94 -11.08
C CYS A 74 9.50 -2.09 -11.49
N LEU A 75 8.33 -2.33 -10.90
CA LEU A 75 7.13 -1.55 -11.19
C LEU A 75 7.21 -0.11 -10.65
N SER A 76 7.98 0.13 -9.58
CA SER A 76 8.29 1.49 -9.10
C SER A 76 9.14 2.27 -10.10
N LEU A 77 10.09 1.60 -10.77
CA LEU A 77 10.91 2.21 -11.81
C LEU A 77 10.13 2.43 -13.11
N LEU A 78 9.18 1.56 -13.43
CA LEU A 78 8.36 1.62 -14.65
C LEU A 78 7.06 2.41 -14.48
N HIS A 79 6.78 2.92 -13.28
CA HIS A 79 5.54 3.65 -13.02
C HIS A 79 5.46 4.91 -13.89
N GLU A 80 4.28 5.23 -14.41
CA GLU A 80 4.08 6.42 -15.24
C GLU A 80 4.21 7.75 -14.48
N HIS A 81 4.30 7.67 -13.15
CA HIS A 81 4.46 8.80 -12.26
C HIS A 81 5.85 8.73 -11.62
N ASP A 82 6.33 9.87 -11.13
CA ASP A 82 7.63 9.98 -10.47
C ASP A 82 7.62 9.37 -9.05
N ILE A 83 7.49 8.04 -8.99
CA ILE A 83 7.53 7.25 -7.77
C ILE A 83 8.93 7.29 -7.15
N ILE A 84 9.99 7.28 -7.96
CA ILE A 84 11.37 7.32 -7.48
C ILE A 84 11.67 8.67 -6.80
N GLY A 85 11.25 9.79 -7.39
CA GLY A 85 11.36 11.10 -6.75
C GLY A 85 10.47 11.21 -5.51
N ALA A 86 9.32 10.54 -5.46
CA ALA A 86 8.52 10.46 -4.23
C ALA A 86 9.25 9.69 -3.12
N ILE A 87 9.84 8.53 -3.44
CA ILE A 87 10.68 7.75 -2.53
C ILE A 87 11.84 8.60 -2.01
N ALA A 88 12.50 9.37 -2.89
CA ALA A 88 13.62 10.23 -2.53
C ALA A 88 13.30 11.26 -1.44
N ARG A 89 12.05 11.72 -1.40
CA ARG A 89 11.57 12.68 -0.40
C ARG A 89 11.19 12.03 0.93
N ILE A 90 10.99 10.71 0.94
CA ILE A 90 10.58 9.93 2.11
C ILE A 90 11.80 9.26 2.76
N VAL A 91 12.70 8.72 1.94
CA VAL A 91 13.89 7.97 2.35
C VAL A 91 15.12 8.76 1.92
N PRO A 92 15.67 9.63 2.79
CA PRO A 92 16.69 10.61 2.40
C PRO A 92 18.07 9.99 2.09
N ASP A 93 18.35 8.77 2.54
CA ASP A 93 19.62 8.08 2.30
C ASP A 93 19.44 6.93 1.30
N PHE A 94 19.50 7.25 0.01
CA PHE A 94 19.45 6.22 -1.04
C PHE A 94 20.60 5.23 -0.85
N THR A 95 20.22 3.97 -0.67
CA THR A 95 21.16 2.85 -0.68
C THR A 95 21.92 2.78 -2.02
N PRO A 96 23.16 2.28 -2.04
CA PRO A 96 23.98 2.31 -3.26
C PRO A 96 23.52 1.35 -4.38
N SER A 97 22.48 0.53 -4.16
CA SER A 97 21.96 -0.38 -5.18
C SER A 97 20.43 -0.47 -5.18
N LEU A 98 19.86 -0.77 -6.37
CA LEU A 98 18.43 -1.02 -6.53
C LEU A 98 17.94 -2.23 -5.74
N HIS A 99 18.79 -3.24 -5.55
CA HIS A 99 18.44 -4.41 -4.75
C HIS A 99 18.26 -4.05 -3.27
N GLN A 100 19.20 -3.28 -2.71
CA GLN A 100 19.08 -2.79 -1.33
C GLN A 100 17.88 -1.86 -1.17
N LEU A 101 17.61 -1.01 -2.16
CA LEU A 101 16.43 -0.15 -2.15
C LEU A 101 15.14 -0.98 -2.17
N ALA A 102 15.10 -2.06 -2.98
CA ALA A 102 13.97 -2.98 -3.02
C ALA A 102 13.71 -3.62 -1.64
N THR A 103 14.75 -4.13 -0.99
CA THR A 103 14.68 -4.67 0.38
C THR A 103 14.20 -3.63 1.38
N LEU A 104 14.78 -2.43 1.31
CA LEU A 104 14.44 -1.34 2.22
C LEU A 104 12.95 -0.99 2.16
N LEU A 105 12.41 -0.86 0.95
CA LEU A 105 11.05 -0.38 0.70
C LEU A 105 9.97 -1.46 0.79
N TRP A 106 10.25 -2.67 0.30
CA TRP A 106 9.21 -3.66 -0.01
C TRP A 106 9.30 -4.95 0.81
N GLU A 107 10.45 -5.27 1.41
CA GLU A 107 10.58 -6.47 2.25
C GLU A 107 10.15 -6.18 3.70
N TYR A 108 9.20 -6.98 4.19
CA TYR A 108 8.72 -6.95 5.58
C TYR A 108 8.57 -8.37 6.12
N GLU A 109 8.66 -8.53 7.44
CA GLU A 109 8.60 -9.84 8.08
C GLU A 109 7.22 -10.49 7.92
N THR A 110 7.23 -11.73 7.43
CA THR A 110 6.09 -12.65 7.40
C THR A 110 6.12 -13.53 8.64
N THR A 111 5.89 -12.96 9.82
CA THR A 111 5.58 -13.73 11.04
C THR A 111 4.11 -14.08 11.12
#